data_AF-A0A4V2MWQ1-F1
#
_entry.id   AF-A0A4V2MWQ1-F1
#
_cell.length_a   1.000
_cell.length_b   1.000
_cell.length_c   1.000
_cell.angle_alpha   90.00
_cell.angle_beta   90.00
_cell.angle_gamma   90.00
#
_symmetry.space_group_name_H-M   'P 1'
#
loop_
_entity.id
_entity.type
_entity.pdbx_description
1 polymer ?
#
loop_
_entity_poly.entity_id
_entity_poly.type
_entity_poly.pdbx_seq_one_letter_code
_entity_poly.pdbx_strand_id
1 'polypeptide(L)'
;MALLTNSVDRDDLVASTLETLNFEGELAKAAPATDPSNDVSKSVVKKSAKRVKFISRFDLGDDSGPVRGIALPEELWSAIIENIPDDKATLLAISTVSRPFCRMARPSLFRSLVIRLCVSNDTRLFISFLESHPHLARVVRVLSLRDVYSLGRLYFHELERILANLPRLKDLDIAGPVRCLTDPSTQTKSPTNRAPLFLDTVTVALYGYKELSFRGHSFLHLWPSTAFMPLRF
;
A
#
# COMPACT_ATOMS: atom_id res chain seq x y z
N MET A 1 54.07 20.03 20.03
CA MET A 1 52.64 20.06 20.38
C MET A 1 51.88 19.27 19.34
N ALA A 2 51.51 18.03 19.67
CA ALA A 2 50.78 17.13 18.79
C ALA A 2 49.29 17.18 19.18
N LEU A 3 48.41 17.40 18.21
CA LEU A 3 46.96 17.25 18.40
C LEU A 3 46.46 16.10 17.54
N LEU A 4 45.86 15.15 18.25
CA LEU A 4 45.40 13.84 17.84
C LEU A 4 44.15 13.94 16.95
N THR A 5 44.18 13.18 15.87
CA THR A 5 43.03 12.83 15.02
C THR A 5 42.21 11.73 15.70
N ASN A 6 40.98 12.01 16.11
CA ASN A 6 40.04 10.98 16.54
C ASN A 6 39.10 10.63 15.37
N SER A 7 39.54 9.63 14.62
CA SER A 7 38.71 8.75 13.80
C SER A 7 37.83 7.93 14.74
N VAL A 8 36.50 8.02 14.60
CA VAL A 8 35.57 7.10 15.26
C VAL A 8 34.87 6.33 14.17
N ASP A 9 35.41 5.14 13.92
CA ASP A 9 34.72 4.03 13.27
C ASP A 9 33.42 3.72 14.01
N ARG A 10 32.34 3.64 13.24
CA ARG A 10 31.10 2.95 13.60
C ARG A 10 30.62 2.19 12.37
N ASP A 11 31.38 1.14 12.06
CA ASP A 11 30.81 -0.06 11.47
C ASP A 11 30.17 -0.88 12.60
N ASP A 12 29.09 -1.58 12.25
CA ASP A 12 28.19 -2.41 13.08
C ASP A 12 26.88 -1.72 13.51
N LEU A 13 25.81 -1.90 12.72
CA LEU A 13 24.72 -2.81 13.11
C LEU A 13 23.61 -2.91 12.05
N VAL A 14 23.24 -4.17 11.78
CA VAL A 14 22.01 -4.67 11.16
C VAL A 14 21.90 -4.48 9.63
N ALA A 15 22.49 -5.45 8.92
CA ALA A 15 21.93 -5.94 7.68
C ALA A 15 20.45 -6.27 7.88
N SER A 16 19.57 -5.34 7.52
CA SER A 16 18.16 -5.65 7.32
C SER A 16 18.07 -6.54 6.09
N THR A 17 17.74 -7.80 6.35
CA THR A 17 17.35 -8.80 5.36
C THR A 17 16.24 -8.23 4.48
N LEU A 18 16.64 -7.64 3.35
CA LEU A 18 15.78 -7.31 2.23
C LEU A 18 15.41 -8.64 1.57
N GLU A 19 14.30 -9.23 2.02
CA GLU A 19 13.57 -10.21 1.21
C GLU A 19 13.03 -9.48 -0.03
N THR A 20 13.92 -9.36 -1.00
CA THR A 20 13.61 -9.04 -2.38
C THR A 20 12.93 -10.29 -2.91
N LEU A 21 11.62 -10.25 -3.12
CA LEU A 21 10.92 -11.28 -3.89
C LEU A 21 11.39 -11.17 -5.35
N ASN A 22 12.57 -11.74 -5.60
CA ASN A 22 13.08 -12.04 -6.93
C ASN A 22 12.20 -13.14 -7.50
N PHE A 23 11.28 -12.77 -8.40
CA PHE A 23 10.71 -13.72 -9.35
C PHE A 23 11.81 -14.03 -10.38
N GLU A 24 12.69 -14.97 -10.04
CA GLU A 24 13.52 -15.67 -11.04
C GLU A 24 12.60 -16.52 -11.91
N GLY A 25 12.11 -15.90 -12.98
CA GLY A 25 11.70 -16.62 -14.17
C GLY A 25 12.96 -17.07 -14.89
N GLU A 26 13.36 -18.31 -14.62
CA GLU A 26 14.41 -19.06 -15.31
C GLU A 26 14.10 -19.11 -16.82
N LEU A 27 14.58 -18.11 -17.57
CA LEU A 27 14.48 -18.06 -19.02
C LEU A 27 15.75 -18.64 -19.61
N ALA A 28 15.61 -19.86 -20.13
CA ALA A 28 16.68 -20.61 -20.76
C ALA A 28 17.37 -19.84 -21.90
N LYS A 29 18.69 -19.93 -21.84
CA LYS A 29 19.71 -19.50 -22.80
C LYS A 29 19.56 -20.21 -24.15
N ALA A 30 19.41 -19.45 -25.23
CA ALA A 30 19.81 -19.86 -26.57
C ALA A 30 20.05 -18.62 -27.47
N ALA A 31 21.25 -18.54 -28.04
CA ALA A 31 21.63 -17.61 -29.12
C ALA A 31 21.50 -18.33 -30.49
N PRO A 32 21.94 -17.76 -31.62
CA PRO A 32 21.23 -16.75 -32.41
C PRO A 32 21.00 -17.17 -33.90
N ALA A 33 20.28 -16.30 -34.62
CA ALA A 33 20.13 -16.17 -36.09
C ALA A 33 19.27 -17.20 -36.84
N THR A 34 18.23 -16.72 -37.56
CA THR A 34 18.10 -16.69 -39.05
C THR A 34 16.72 -16.08 -39.43
N ASP A 35 16.66 -15.49 -40.62
CA ASP A 35 15.66 -14.64 -41.30
C ASP A 35 14.14 -14.95 -41.26
N PRO A 36 13.29 -13.96 -41.66
CA PRO A 36 11.83 -14.01 -41.53
C PRO A 36 11.14 -14.58 -42.78
N SER A 37 10.23 -15.54 -42.59
CA SER A 37 9.26 -15.93 -43.62
C SER A 37 8.06 -16.66 -43.01
N ASN A 38 6.90 -16.06 -43.23
CA ASN A 38 5.56 -16.61 -43.43
C ASN A 38 4.82 -17.49 -42.39
N ASP A 39 3.51 -17.20 -42.40
CA ASP A 39 2.36 -18.06 -42.26
C ASP A 39 1.81 -18.48 -40.88
N VAL A 40 0.68 -17.82 -40.58
CA VAL A 40 -0.62 -18.43 -40.25
C VAL A 40 -0.57 -19.77 -39.50
N SER A 41 -0.89 -19.72 -38.21
CA SER A 41 -1.75 -20.74 -37.58
C SER A 41 -2.30 -20.27 -36.23
N LYS A 42 -3.62 -20.08 -36.19
CA LYS A 42 -4.41 -19.91 -34.97
C LYS A 42 -4.40 -21.22 -34.19
N SER A 43 -3.67 -21.30 -33.07
CA SER A 43 -3.80 -22.40 -32.12
C SER A 43 -4.67 -21.99 -30.93
N VAL A 44 -5.86 -22.55 -30.86
CA VAL A 44 -6.83 -22.36 -29.77
C VAL A 44 -6.38 -23.24 -28.59
N VAL A 45 -5.63 -22.66 -27.66
CA VAL A 45 -5.23 -23.36 -26.42
C VAL A 45 -6.42 -23.35 -25.45
N LYS A 46 -7.20 -24.43 -25.47
CA LYS A 46 -8.24 -24.72 -24.46
C LYS A 46 -7.55 -25.07 -23.14
N LYS A 47 -7.32 -24.08 -22.27
CA LYS A 47 -6.85 -24.32 -20.89
C LYS A 47 -8.01 -24.83 -20.03
N SER A 48 -8.06 -26.15 -19.87
CA SER A 48 -8.96 -26.84 -18.95
C SER A 48 -8.59 -26.50 -17.50
N ALA A 49 -9.38 -25.65 -16.85
CA ALA A 49 -9.23 -25.34 -15.43
C ALA A 49 -9.61 -26.57 -14.59
N LYS A 50 -8.62 -27.38 -14.23
CA LYS A 50 -8.78 -28.54 -13.35
C LYS A 50 -9.07 -28.03 -11.94
N ARG A 51 -10.35 -28.02 -11.57
CA ARG A 51 -10.84 -27.60 -10.25
C ARG A 51 -10.34 -28.60 -9.20
N VAL A 52 -9.27 -28.22 -8.49
CA VAL A 52 -8.75 -28.99 -7.35
C VAL A 52 -9.82 -29.03 -6.27
N LYS A 53 -10.43 -30.21 -6.06
CA LYS A 53 -11.26 -30.48 -4.88
C LYS A 53 -10.30 -30.67 -3.72
N PHE A 54 -10.20 -29.65 -2.86
CA PHE A 54 -9.62 -29.82 -1.53
C PHE A 54 -10.53 -30.77 -0.75
N ILE A 55 -10.10 -32.02 -0.61
CA ILE A 55 -10.66 -32.97 0.34
C ILE A 55 -9.77 -32.87 1.57
N SER A 56 -10.20 -32.12 2.59
CA SER A 56 -9.49 -32.11 3.87
C SER A 56 -9.75 -33.45 4.56
N ARG A 57 -8.85 -34.42 4.38
CA ARG A 57 -8.78 -35.61 5.22
C ARG A 57 -7.87 -35.31 6.39
N PHE A 58 -8.45 -34.79 7.47
CA PHE A 58 -7.83 -34.90 8.79
C PHE A 58 -8.25 -36.27 9.34
N ASP A 59 -7.52 -37.31 8.97
CA ASP A 59 -7.67 -38.65 9.56
C ASP A 59 -6.85 -38.68 10.85
N LEU A 60 -7.43 -38.17 11.94
CA LEU A 60 -7.05 -38.56 13.29
C LEU A 60 -7.83 -39.84 13.59
N GLY A 61 -7.15 -40.98 13.49
CA GLY A 61 -7.72 -42.28 13.76
C GLY A 61 -8.17 -42.38 15.21
N ASP A 62 -9.48 -42.29 15.41
CA ASP A 62 -10.20 -43.11 16.38
C ASP A 62 -11.70 -43.10 16.00
N ASP A 63 -12.37 -44.21 16.22
CA ASP A 63 -13.69 -44.69 15.75
C ASP A 63 -14.89 -43.73 15.96
N SER A 64 -14.80 -42.52 15.39
CA SER A 64 -15.81 -41.47 15.46
C SER A 64 -16.24 -41.11 14.05
N GLY A 65 -17.54 -41.28 13.77
CA GLY A 65 -18.13 -41.07 12.44
C GLY A 65 -17.80 -39.69 11.84
N PRO A 66 -18.11 -39.47 10.54
CA PRO A 66 -17.70 -38.25 9.83
C PRO A 66 -18.12 -37.01 10.61
N VAL A 67 -17.14 -36.36 11.25
CA VAL A 67 -17.34 -35.12 11.97
C VAL A 67 -17.80 -34.12 10.93
N ARG A 68 -19.11 -33.85 10.90
CA ARG A 68 -19.67 -32.77 10.09
C ARG A 68 -19.01 -31.50 10.60
N GLY A 69 -18.03 -31.00 9.84
CA GLY A 69 -17.33 -29.77 10.17
C GLY A 69 -18.36 -28.68 10.46
N ILE A 70 -18.28 -28.09 11.66
CA ILE A 70 -19.15 -27.01 12.07
C ILE A 70 -18.89 -25.84 11.13
N ALA A 71 -19.84 -25.55 10.25
CA ALA A 71 -19.76 -24.38 9.39
C ALA A 71 -20.14 -23.14 10.22
N LEU A 72 -19.13 -22.37 10.59
CA LEU A 72 -19.33 -21.07 11.22
C LEU A 72 -20.04 -20.11 10.23
N PRO A 73 -21.06 -19.35 10.68
CA PRO A 73 -21.67 -18.26 9.93
C PRO A 73 -20.63 -17.24 9.41
N GLU A 74 -20.95 -16.59 8.29
CA GLU A 74 -20.05 -15.63 7.61
C GLU A 74 -19.73 -14.41 8.49
N GLU A 75 -20.67 -14.01 9.35
CA GLU A 75 -20.52 -12.90 10.29
C GLU A 75 -19.44 -13.20 11.32
N LEU A 76 -19.39 -14.44 11.81
CA LEU A 76 -18.37 -14.87 12.78
C LEU A 76 -16.99 -14.95 12.12
N TRP A 77 -16.91 -15.46 10.90
CA TRP A 77 -15.65 -15.44 10.15
C TRP A 77 -15.15 -14.03 9.86
N SER A 78 -16.05 -13.12 9.50
CA SER A 78 -15.72 -11.72 9.27
C SER A 78 -15.19 -11.07 10.56
N ALA A 79 -15.85 -11.30 11.68
CA ALA A 79 -15.40 -10.82 12.99
C ALA A 79 -14.02 -11.38 13.38
N ILE A 80 -13.75 -12.66 13.12
CA ILE A 80 -12.43 -13.27 13.36
C ILE A 80 -11.36 -12.57 12.50
N ILE A 81 -11.62 -12.40 11.21
CA ILE A 81 -10.67 -11.78 10.26
C ILE A 81 -10.41 -10.31 10.60
N GLU A 82 -11.41 -9.57 11.05
CA GLU A 82 -11.26 -8.18 11.47
C GLU A 82 -10.35 -8.00 12.70
N ASN A 83 -10.21 -9.03 13.53
CA ASN A 83 -9.31 -9.06 14.68
C ASN A 83 -7.86 -9.43 14.33
N ILE A 84 -7.54 -9.61 13.05
CA ILE A 84 -6.17 -9.87 12.56
C ILE A 84 -5.70 -8.67 11.71
N PRO A 85 -5.60 -7.44 12.25
CA PRO A 85 -5.37 -6.26 11.42
C PRO A 85 -3.94 -6.15 10.87
N ASP A 86 -2.94 -6.64 11.61
CA ASP A 86 -1.53 -6.36 11.32
C ASP A 86 -0.78 -7.53 10.65
N ASP A 87 -1.32 -8.74 10.75
CA ASP A 87 -0.71 -9.92 10.14
C ASP A 87 -1.21 -10.10 8.69
N LYS A 88 -0.58 -9.34 7.79
CA LYS A 88 -0.85 -9.43 6.35
C LYS A 88 -0.56 -10.81 5.78
N ALA A 89 0.40 -11.56 6.33
CA ALA A 89 0.74 -12.89 5.84
C ALA A 89 -0.40 -13.87 6.11
N THR A 90 -0.95 -13.84 7.33
CA THR A 90 -2.14 -14.64 7.69
C THR A 90 -3.36 -14.23 6.88
N LEU A 91 -3.62 -12.94 6.70
CA LEU A 91 -4.74 -12.47 5.86
C LEU A 91 -4.59 -12.92 4.39
N LEU A 92 -3.38 -12.88 3.84
CA LEU A 92 -3.10 -13.39 2.50
C LEU A 92 -3.35 -14.89 2.44
N ALA A 93 -2.84 -15.67 3.40
CA ALA A 93 -3.08 -17.11 3.47
C ALA A 93 -4.58 -17.42 3.49
N ILE A 94 -5.36 -16.76 4.38
CA ILE A 94 -6.82 -16.88 4.45
C ILE A 94 -7.47 -16.58 3.09
N SER A 95 -7.03 -15.50 2.42
CA SER A 95 -7.60 -15.10 1.13
C SER A 95 -7.43 -16.15 0.03
N THR A 96 -6.48 -17.06 0.15
CA THR A 96 -6.23 -18.14 -0.82
C THR A 96 -7.02 -19.42 -0.54
N VAL A 97 -7.59 -19.57 0.67
CA VAL A 97 -8.31 -20.79 1.07
C VAL A 97 -9.58 -20.99 0.24
N SER A 98 -10.39 -19.94 0.09
CA SER A 98 -11.65 -20.00 -0.65
C SER A 98 -12.10 -18.63 -1.16
N ARG A 99 -13.06 -18.61 -2.10
CA ARG A 99 -13.64 -17.35 -2.61
C ARG A 99 -14.33 -16.51 -1.52
N PRO A 100 -15.15 -17.10 -0.61
CA PRO A 100 -15.68 -16.36 0.54
C PRO A 100 -14.57 -15.74 1.41
N PHE A 101 -13.55 -16.52 1.78
CA PHE A 101 -12.43 -16.01 2.58
C PHE A 101 -11.66 -14.89 1.88
N CYS A 102 -11.48 -14.99 0.57
CA CYS A 102 -10.90 -13.91 -0.24
C CYS A 102 -11.71 -12.61 -0.12
N ARG A 103 -13.05 -12.69 -0.20
CA ARG A 103 -13.94 -11.53 -0.08
C ARG A 103 -13.88 -10.91 1.32
N MET A 104 -13.85 -11.73 2.37
CA MET A 104 -13.79 -11.28 3.76
C MET A 104 -12.42 -10.70 4.14
N ALA A 105 -11.32 -11.29 3.67
CA ALA A 105 -9.96 -10.86 4.00
C ALA A 105 -9.51 -9.61 3.23
N ARG A 106 -10.04 -9.40 2.01
CA ARG A 106 -9.62 -8.29 1.14
C ARG A 106 -9.75 -6.91 1.82
N PRO A 107 -10.87 -6.52 2.47
CA PRO A 107 -10.95 -5.26 3.20
C PRO A 107 -9.81 -5.07 4.22
N SER A 108 -9.47 -6.10 4.99
CA SER A 108 -8.39 -6.05 5.98
C SER A 108 -7.01 -5.92 5.33
N LEU A 109 -6.76 -6.62 4.21
CA LEU A 109 -5.50 -6.53 3.45
C LEU A 109 -5.20 -5.11 2.94
N PHE A 110 -6.24 -4.39 2.50
CA PHE A 110 -6.12 -3.04 1.96
C PHE A 110 -6.41 -1.94 2.99
N ARG A 111 -6.70 -2.29 4.26
CA ARG A 111 -6.97 -1.32 5.33
C ARG A 111 -5.80 -0.38 5.58
N SER A 112 -4.58 -0.90 5.51
CA SER A 112 -3.33 -0.16 5.73
C SER A 112 -2.42 -0.27 4.50
N LEU A 113 -2.16 0.87 3.85
CA LEU A 113 -1.28 0.96 2.69
C LEU A 113 -0.01 1.72 3.05
N VAL A 114 1.12 1.15 2.65
CA VAL A 114 2.43 1.79 2.74
C VAL A 114 2.94 1.95 1.32
N ILE A 115 3.06 3.18 0.86
CA ILE A 115 3.56 3.51 -0.47
C ILE A 115 4.96 4.06 -0.32
N ARG A 116 5.93 3.37 -0.93
CA ARG A 116 7.30 3.82 -1.04
C ARG A 116 7.44 4.60 -2.34
N LEU A 117 7.68 5.90 -2.23
CA LEU A 117 7.87 6.80 -3.37
C LEU A 117 9.34 6.77 -3.75
N CYS A 118 9.68 6.00 -4.78
CA CYS A 118 11.05 5.85 -5.27
C CYS A 118 11.29 6.78 -6.47
N VAL A 119 10.29 6.92 -7.34
CA VAL A 119 10.33 7.78 -8.52
C VAL A 119 9.15 8.75 -8.53
N SER A 120 9.30 9.89 -9.22
CA SER A 120 8.27 10.93 -9.32
C SER A 120 6.96 10.44 -9.95
N ASN A 121 6.99 9.34 -10.71
CA ASN A 121 5.79 8.78 -11.34
C ASN A 121 4.98 7.87 -10.40
N ASP A 122 5.54 7.43 -9.27
CA ASP A 122 4.87 6.49 -8.36
C ASP A 122 3.57 7.09 -7.80
N THR A 123 3.58 8.38 -7.46
CA THR A 123 2.39 9.08 -6.98
C THR A 123 1.28 9.08 -8.02
N ARG A 124 1.60 9.28 -9.30
CA ARG A 124 0.62 9.28 -10.41
C ARG A 124 0.05 7.90 -10.64
N LEU A 125 0.90 6.87 -10.64
CA LEU A 125 0.46 5.48 -10.75
C LEU A 125 -0.45 5.09 -9.58
N PHE A 126 -0.12 5.55 -8.37
CA PHE A 126 -0.96 5.32 -7.20
C PHE A 126 -2.32 6.02 -7.31
N ILE A 127 -2.36 7.27 -7.76
CA ILE A 127 -3.62 7.99 -8.02
C ILE A 127 -4.46 7.22 -9.06
N SER A 128 -3.86 6.84 -10.19
CA SER A 128 -4.55 6.05 -11.22
C SER A 128 -5.05 4.70 -10.72
N PHE A 129 -4.30 4.06 -9.82
CA PHE A 129 -4.73 2.82 -9.15
C PHE A 129 -5.98 3.05 -8.30
N LEU A 130 -6.02 4.12 -7.50
CA LEU A 130 -7.17 4.47 -6.67
C LEU A 130 -8.40 4.80 -7.53
N GLU A 131 -8.22 5.59 -8.57
CA GLU A 131 -9.28 5.96 -9.53
C GLU A 131 -9.83 4.72 -10.25
N SER A 132 -8.98 3.73 -10.57
CA SER A 132 -9.38 2.48 -11.22
C SER A 132 -10.06 1.48 -10.27
N HIS A 133 -9.82 1.59 -8.96
CA HIS A 133 -10.32 0.65 -7.95
C HIS A 133 -11.01 1.37 -6.78
N PRO A 134 -12.12 2.09 -7.04
CA PRO A 134 -12.79 2.90 -6.01
C PRO A 134 -13.30 2.06 -4.82
N HIS A 135 -13.61 0.78 -5.05
CA HIS A 135 -14.03 -0.13 -3.99
C HIS A 135 -12.89 -0.46 -3.00
N LEU A 136 -11.63 -0.50 -3.46
CA LEU A 136 -10.46 -0.66 -2.58
C LEU A 136 -10.15 0.65 -1.87
N ALA A 137 -10.23 1.77 -2.58
CA ALA A 137 -10.00 3.10 -2.02
C ALA A 137 -10.91 3.39 -0.80
N ARG A 138 -12.16 2.89 -0.82
CA ARG A 138 -13.13 3.00 0.28
C ARG A 138 -12.79 2.20 1.54
N VAL A 139 -11.90 1.21 1.47
CA VAL A 139 -11.53 0.40 2.67
C VAL A 139 -10.23 0.85 3.31
N VAL A 140 -9.43 1.67 2.63
CA VAL A 140 -8.19 2.23 3.20
C VAL A 140 -8.53 3.16 4.36
N ARG A 141 -7.94 2.88 5.51
CA ARG A 141 -8.05 3.69 6.74
C ARG A 141 -6.71 4.27 7.17
N VAL A 142 -5.62 3.61 6.83
CA VAL A 142 -4.27 4.04 7.17
C VAL A 142 -3.46 4.14 5.87
N LEU A 143 -2.83 5.29 5.66
CA LEU A 143 -1.93 5.53 4.53
C LEU A 143 -0.61 6.06 5.05
N SER A 144 0.49 5.37 4.75
CA SER A 144 1.86 5.83 4.99
C SER A 144 2.53 6.09 3.64
N LEU A 145 2.90 7.34 3.38
CA LEU A 145 3.66 7.77 2.21
C LEU A 145 5.11 7.97 2.65
N ARG A 146 6.02 7.11 2.19
CA ARG A 146 7.43 7.12 2.58
C ARG A 146 8.29 7.45 1.38
N ASP A 147 8.95 8.59 1.41
CA ASP A 147 10.02 8.91 0.46
C ASP A 147 11.30 8.21 0.90
N VAL A 148 11.80 7.32 0.04
CA VAL A 148 12.98 6.49 0.32
C VAL A 148 14.26 7.19 -0.13
N TYR A 149 14.20 8.05 -1.15
CA TYR A 149 15.41 8.53 -1.84
C TYR A 149 15.48 10.04 -2.05
N SER A 150 14.58 10.84 -1.48
CA SER A 150 14.50 12.31 -1.73
C SER A 150 14.15 12.68 -3.18
N LEU A 151 13.99 11.67 -4.04
CA LEU A 151 13.67 11.79 -5.45
C LEU A 151 12.15 11.75 -5.68
N GLY A 152 11.42 11.10 -4.77
CA GLY A 152 9.97 11.04 -4.75
C GLY A 152 9.37 12.37 -4.31
N ARG A 153 9.27 13.33 -5.23
CA ARG A 153 8.63 14.61 -4.92
C ARG A 153 7.12 14.42 -4.81
N LEU A 154 6.60 14.37 -3.59
CA LEU A 154 5.16 14.46 -3.33
C LEU A 154 4.73 15.92 -3.40
N TYR A 155 3.91 16.27 -4.39
CA TYR A 155 3.33 17.59 -4.50
C TYR A 155 2.03 17.71 -3.73
N PHE A 156 1.75 18.89 -3.17
CA PHE A 156 0.51 19.13 -2.43
C PHE A 156 -0.76 18.81 -3.23
N HIS A 157 -0.81 19.14 -4.51
CA HIS A 157 -1.95 18.84 -5.38
C HIS A 157 -2.15 17.33 -5.62
N GLU A 158 -1.07 16.53 -5.60
CA GLU A 158 -1.17 15.08 -5.72
C GLU A 158 -1.67 14.46 -4.42
N LEU A 159 -1.16 14.94 -3.28
CA LEU A 159 -1.67 14.55 -1.96
C LEU A 159 -3.16 14.86 -1.86
N GLU A 160 -3.59 16.05 -2.29
CA GLU A 160 -5.00 16.44 -2.34
C GLU A 160 -5.84 15.48 -3.20
N ARG A 161 -5.33 15.04 -4.36
CA ARG A 161 -6.00 14.04 -5.20
C ARG A 161 -6.04 12.66 -4.55
N ILE A 162 -4.98 12.24 -3.87
CA ILE A 162 -4.96 10.98 -3.10
C ILE A 162 -6.04 11.03 -2.02
N LEU A 163 -6.06 12.10 -1.23
CA LEU A 163 -7.00 12.27 -0.13
C LEU A 163 -8.45 12.33 -0.62
N ALA A 164 -8.72 12.96 -1.77
CA ALA A 164 -10.04 12.98 -2.39
C ALA A 164 -10.56 11.58 -2.77
N ASN A 165 -9.66 10.62 -3.05
CA ASN A 165 -10.03 9.25 -3.38
C ASN A 165 -10.19 8.34 -2.14
N LEU A 166 -9.81 8.80 -0.94
CA LEU A 166 -9.77 7.99 0.29
C LEU A 166 -10.75 8.52 1.35
N PRO A 167 -12.08 8.39 1.14
CA PRO A 167 -13.09 9.02 1.99
C PRO A 167 -13.17 8.46 3.42
N ARG A 168 -12.52 7.33 3.71
CA ARG A 168 -12.50 6.71 5.04
C ARG A 168 -11.11 6.68 5.66
N LEU A 169 -10.17 7.45 5.10
CA LEU A 169 -8.84 7.60 5.67
C LEU A 169 -8.98 8.20 7.06
N LYS A 170 -8.31 7.60 8.04
CA LYS A 170 -8.28 8.03 9.45
C LYS A 170 -6.88 8.47 9.85
N ASP A 171 -5.88 7.69 9.44
CA ASP A 171 -4.49 7.92 9.78
C ASP A 171 -3.69 8.18 8.51
N LEU A 172 -3.02 9.32 8.47
CA LEU A 172 -2.11 9.71 7.40
C LEU A 172 -0.71 9.93 7.98
N ASP A 173 0.24 9.14 7.51
CA ASP A 173 1.65 9.24 7.85
C ASP A 173 2.43 9.66 6.60
N ILE A 174 3.12 10.79 6.67
CA ILE A 174 3.98 11.28 5.58
C ILE A 174 5.40 11.39 6.10
N ALA A 175 6.26 10.50 5.61
CA ALA A 175 7.68 10.53 5.86
C ALA A 175 8.40 11.09 4.61
N GLY A 176 8.87 12.33 4.70
CA GLY A 176 9.56 12.99 3.59
C GLY A 176 9.20 14.46 3.42
N PRO A 177 9.99 15.21 2.62
CA PRO A 177 9.72 16.61 2.34
C PRO A 177 8.51 16.77 1.39
N VAL A 178 7.44 17.38 1.89
CA VAL A 178 6.30 17.80 1.05
C VAL A 178 6.61 19.16 0.42
N ARG A 179 6.50 19.25 -0.92
CA ARG A 179 6.74 20.52 -1.62
C ARG A 179 5.44 21.21 -1.97
N CYS A 180 5.32 22.47 -1.58
CA CYS A 180 4.30 23.38 -2.09
C CYS A 180 4.83 24.03 -3.37
N LEU A 181 4.28 23.63 -4.52
CA LEU A 181 4.43 24.41 -5.76
C LEU A 181 3.50 25.61 -5.64
N THR A 182 3.97 26.66 -5.00
CA THR A 182 3.32 27.97 -5.05
C THR A 182 3.72 28.60 -6.38
N ASP A 183 3.18 28.08 -7.49
CA ASP A 183 3.27 28.80 -8.75
C ASP A 183 2.12 29.82 -8.75
N PRO A 184 2.37 31.12 -8.52
CA PRO A 184 1.32 32.12 -8.38
C PRO A 184 0.48 32.28 -9.65
N SER A 185 0.93 31.73 -10.77
CA SER A 185 0.34 31.88 -12.10
C SER A 185 -0.78 30.88 -12.41
N THR A 186 -0.88 29.76 -11.69
CA THR A 186 -1.87 28.70 -11.95
C THR A 186 -2.87 28.56 -10.79
N GLN A 187 -3.68 29.60 -10.54
CA GLN A 187 -4.90 29.44 -9.76
C GLN A 187 -5.95 28.68 -10.58
N THR A 188 -5.84 27.36 -10.64
CA THR A 188 -6.95 26.51 -11.06
C THR A 188 -8.07 26.65 -10.04
N LYS A 189 -9.28 27.03 -10.50
CA LYS A 189 -10.49 27.13 -9.69
C LYS A 189 -10.61 25.90 -8.79
N SER A 190 -10.65 26.12 -7.47
CA SER A 190 -10.84 25.05 -6.51
C SER A 190 -12.21 24.40 -6.77
N PRO A 191 -12.29 23.06 -6.80
CA PRO A 191 -13.56 22.39 -6.99
C PRO A 191 -14.49 22.71 -5.82
N THR A 192 -15.59 23.40 -6.10
CA THR A 192 -16.53 24.00 -5.15
C THR A 192 -17.28 22.99 -4.26
N ASN A 193 -17.08 21.68 -4.45
CA ASN A 193 -17.94 20.67 -3.83
C ASN A 193 -17.13 19.47 -3.31
N ARG A 194 -16.39 19.67 -2.23
CA ARG A 194 -15.67 18.57 -1.55
C ARG A 194 -16.20 18.36 -0.15
N ALA A 195 -16.60 17.12 0.11
CA ALA A 195 -16.94 16.69 1.45
C ALA A 195 -15.71 16.86 2.38
N PRO A 196 -15.90 17.34 3.62
CA PRO A 196 -14.81 17.44 4.57
C PRO A 196 -14.24 16.05 4.85
N LEU A 197 -12.90 15.96 4.91
CA LEU A 197 -12.19 14.76 5.33
C LEU A 197 -12.02 14.78 6.84
N PHE A 198 -12.36 13.67 7.49
CA PHE A 198 -12.21 13.48 8.92
C PHE A 198 -10.98 12.60 9.16
N LEU A 199 -9.86 13.21 9.52
CA LEU A 199 -8.66 12.50 9.94
C LEU A 199 -8.63 12.43 11.47
N ASP A 200 -8.32 11.26 12.01
CA ASP A 200 -8.14 11.03 13.45
C ASP A 200 -6.70 11.39 13.85
N THR A 201 -5.73 11.04 13.00
CA THR A 201 -4.31 11.27 13.22
C THR A 201 -3.63 11.73 11.94
N VAL A 202 -2.82 12.79 12.03
CA VAL A 202 -1.91 13.20 10.97
C VAL A 202 -0.51 13.28 11.55
N THR A 203 0.37 12.44 11.00
CA THR A 203 1.79 12.42 11.35
C THR A 203 2.60 12.90 10.16
N VAL A 204 3.40 13.95 10.37
CA VAL A 204 4.34 14.44 9.37
C VAL A 204 5.73 14.34 9.95
N ALA A 205 6.50 13.38 9.43
CA ALA A 205 7.91 13.19 9.75
C ALA A 205 8.77 13.93 8.72
N LEU A 206 9.32 15.07 9.14
CA LEU A 206 10.25 15.86 8.34
C LEU A 206 11.68 15.43 8.65
N TYR A 207 12.42 14.95 7.65
CA TYR A 207 13.84 14.59 7.81
C TYR A 207 14.62 15.78 8.39
N GLY A 208 15.22 15.59 9.58
CA GLY A 208 16.02 16.61 10.26
C GLY A 208 15.27 17.51 11.25
N TYR A 209 13.95 17.36 11.41
CA TYR A 209 13.16 18.11 12.40
C TYR A 209 12.39 17.16 13.32
N LYS A 210 11.96 17.66 14.49
CA LYS A 210 11.13 16.89 15.42
C LYS A 210 9.85 16.44 14.72
N GLU A 211 9.46 15.18 14.94
CA GLU A 211 8.20 14.62 14.47
C GLU A 211 7.02 15.46 14.96
N LEU A 212 6.16 15.89 14.02
CA LEU A 212 4.94 16.61 14.34
C LEU A 212 3.76 15.65 14.17
N SER A 213 3.24 15.19 15.31
CA SER A 213 2.03 14.38 15.37
C SER A 213 0.87 15.25 15.86
N PHE A 214 -0.13 15.42 15.02
CA PHE A 214 -1.39 16.06 15.38
C PHE A 214 -2.44 14.98 15.62
N ARG A 215 -2.92 14.89 16.86
CA ARG A 215 -3.97 13.95 17.27
C ARG A 215 -5.18 14.74 17.72
N GLY A 216 -6.29 14.56 17.02
CA GLY A 216 -7.53 15.29 17.28
C GLY A 216 -8.42 15.30 16.04
N HIS A 217 -9.71 15.57 16.20
CA HIS A 217 -10.64 15.77 15.08
C HIS A 217 -10.28 17.06 14.33
N SER A 218 -9.19 16.99 13.57
CA SER A 218 -8.74 18.08 12.73
C SER A 218 -9.61 18.07 11.48
N PHE A 219 -10.53 19.04 11.41
CA PHE A 219 -11.08 19.42 10.13
C PHE A 219 -9.94 20.03 9.31
N LEU A 220 -9.36 19.23 8.42
CA LEU A 220 -8.65 19.81 7.29
C LEU A 220 -9.70 20.47 6.39
N HIS A 221 -10.12 21.68 6.77
CA HIS A 221 -10.47 22.65 5.75
C HIS A 221 -9.18 22.80 4.94
N LEU A 222 -9.14 22.27 3.72
CA LEU A 222 -8.10 22.65 2.77
C LEU A 222 -8.26 24.17 2.58
N TRP A 223 -7.50 24.94 3.36
CA TRP A 223 -7.59 26.39 3.36
C TRP A 223 -7.17 26.92 1.99
N PRO A 224 -7.84 27.96 1.46
CA PRO A 224 -7.36 28.68 0.30
C PRO A 224 -6.10 29.49 0.69
N SER A 225 -4.94 28.84 0.57
CA SER A 225 -3.57 29.31 0.24
C SER A 225 -3.13 30.78 0.46
N THR A 226 -3.69 31.56 1.38
CA THR A 226 -3.31 32.98 1.55
C THR A 226 -2.62 33.32 2.87
N ALA A 227 -2.43 32.36 3.78
CA ALA A 227 -1.67 32.60 5.01
C ALA A 227 -0.86 31.38 5.43
N PHE A 228 0.24 31.10 4.72
CA PHE A 228 1.39 30.50 5.40
C PHE A 228 2.04 31.62 6.21
N MET A 229 1.54 31.84 7.43
CA MET A 229 2.31 32.56 8.42
C MET A 229 3.62 31.79 8.63
N PRO A 230 4.78 32.47 8.72
CA PRO A 230 5.94 31.82 9.29
C PRO A 230 5.56 31.48 10.73
N LEU A 231 5.55 30.18 11.07
CA LEU A 231 5.65 29.76 12.46
C LEU A 231 6.99 30.29 12.96
N ARG A 232 6.98 31.51 13.51
CA ARG A 232 8.07 32.01 14.33
C ARG A 232 8.00 31.22 15.63
N PHE A 233 9.03 30.42 15.86
CA PHE A 233 9.41 29.94 17.18
C PHE A 233 9.87 31.11 18.05
#